data_AF-A0A2S4LXC7-F1
#
_entry.id   AF-A0A2S4LXC7-F1
#
_cell.length_a   1.000
_cell.length_b   1.000
_cell.length_c   1.000
_cell.angle_alpha   90.00
_cell.angle_beta   90.00
_cell.angle_gamma   90.00
#
_symmetry.space_group_name_H-M   'P 1'
#
loop_
_entity.id
_entity.type
_entity.pdbx_description
1 polymer ?
#
loop_
_entity_poly.entity_id
_entity_poly.type
_entity_poly.pdbx_seq_one_letter_code
_entity_poly.pdbx_strand_id
1 'polypeptide(L)'
;MAHKLCVCCGDVFVPRPQTPHQAYCSSPSCQRARKRQWQREKLRTDSDYRDNQRDAQRAWLSQNPDYWRQYRRDHPDYVTSGRARQRGQPFAASASVAKMDVCIALSGVYRLTPISQPAGASTDSWLVEITPLCETCPRKMDVCKERT
;
A
#
# COMPACT_ATOMS: atom_id res chain seq x y z
N MET A 1 1.98 -41.12 -6.05
CA MET A 1 1.60 -39.83 -5.43
C MET A 1 1.59 -38.78 -6.52
N ALA A 2 0.57 -37.92 -6.61
CA ALA A 2 0.53 -36.89 -7.65
C ALA A 2 1.49 -35.75 -7.30
N HIS A 3 2.38 -35.40 -8.20
CA HIS A 3 3.25 -34.23 -8.08
C HIS A 3 2.55 -32.99 -8.65
N LYS A 4 2.76 -31.82 -8.02
CA LYS A 4 2.20 -30.53 -8.46
C LYS A 4 3.28 -29.46 -8.46
N LEU A 5 3.08 -28.42 -9.26
CA LEU A 5 3.93 -27.22 -9.26
C LEU A 5 3.39 -26.20 -8.25
N CYS A 6 4.29 -25.61 -7.47
CA CYS A 6 3.96 -24.53 -6.56
C CYS A 6 3.60 -23.25 -7.32
N VAL A 7 2.45 -22.65 -7.04
CA VAL A 7 2.02 -21.39 -7.65
C VAL A 7 2.98 -20.22 -7.34
N CYS A 8 3.72 -20.28 -6.23
CA CYS A 8 4.61 -19.19 -5.82
C CYS A 8 6.05 -19.31 -6.36
N CYS A 9 6.65 -20.49 -6.31
CA CYS A 9 8.06 -20.69 -6.67
C CYS A 9 8.26 -21.58 -7.90
N GLY A 10 7.22 -22.23 -8.41
CA GLY A 10 7.31 -23.16 -9.53
C GLY A 10 7.83 -24.55 -9.17
N ASP A 11 8.40 -24.75 -7.97
CA ASP A 11 8.97 -26.04 -7.58
C ASP A 11 7.93 -27.17 -7.57
N VAL A 12 8.38 -28.36 -7.96
CA VAL A 12 7.60 -29.59 -7.86
C VAL A 12 7.50 -30.00 -6.39
N PHE A 13 6.29 -30.28 -5.92
CA PHE A 13 6.03 -30.80 -4.58
C PHE A 13 4.94 -31.88 -4.58
N VAL A 14 4.88 -32.65 -3.50
CA VAL A 14 3.82 -33.63 -3.26
C VAL A 14 2.79 -33.02 -2.31
N PRO A 15 1.52 -32.84 -2.72
CA PRO A 15 0.45 -32.40 -1.83
C PRO A 15 0.26 -33.34 -0.66
N ARG A 16 -0.08 -32.79 0.52
CA ARG A 16 -0.44 -33.65 1.67
C ARG A 16 -1.73 -34.43 1.35
N PRO A 17 -1.84 -35.71 1.75
CA PRO A 17 -3.05 -36.51 1.50
C PRO A 17 -4.34 -35.88 2.03
N GLN A 18 -4.26 -35.15 3.16
CA GLN A 18 -5.38 -34.44 3.79
C GLN A 18 -5.86 -33.22 2.99
N THR A 19 -5.03 -32.72 2.06
CA THR A 19 -5.29 -31.51 1.28
C THR A 19 -4.84 -31.73 -0.17
N PRO A 20 -5.56 -32.57 -0.94
CA PRO A 20 -5.18 -32.90 -2.31
C PRO A 20 -5.17 -31.68 -3.23
N HIS A 21 -5.94 -30.63 -2.91
CA HIS A 21 -5.99 -29.36 -3.65
C HIS A 21 -4.94 -28.33 -3.21
N GLN A 22 -3.91 -28.72 -2.46
CA GLN A 22 -2.81 -27.83 -2.09
C GLN A 22 -2.14 -27.25 -3.35
N ALA A 23 -2.04 -25.92 -3.42
CA ALA A 23 -1.46 -25.18 -4.54
C ALA A 23 -0.06 -24.59 -4.26
N TYR A 24 0.35 -24.55 -3.00
CA TYR A 24 1.62 -23.99 -2.56
C TYR A 24 2.46 -25.07 -1.87
N CYS A 25 3.76 -25.13 -2.14
CA CYS A 25 4.67 -26.02 -1.43
C CYS A 25 4.79 -25.66 0.06
N SER A 26 5.40 -26.53 0.87
CA SER A 26 5.54 -26.35 2.32
C SER A 26 6.56 -25.28 2.74
N SER A 27 7.28 -24.67 1.80
CA SER A 27 8.32 -23.68 2.14
C SER A 27 7.73 -22.47 2.87
N PRO A 28 8.42 -21.92 3.88
CA PRO A 28 7.89 -20.79 4.67
C PRO A 28 7.57 -19.55 3.81
N SER A 29 8.37 -19.27 2.79
CA SER A 29 8.14 -18.16 1.86
C SER A 29 6.84 -18.33 1.08
N CYS A 30 6.61 -19.52 0.50
CA CYS A 30 5.42 -19.82 -0.28
C CYS A 30 4.16 -19.87 0.60
N GLN A 31 4.27 -20.39 1.83
CA GLN A 31 3.15 -20.36 2.78
C GLN A 31 2.81 -18.94 3.24
N ARG A 32 3.80 -18.06 3.42
CA ARG A 32 3.55 -16.63 3.67
C ARG A 32 2.87 -15.97 2.47
N ALA A 33 3.30 -16.27 1.24
CA ALA A 33 2.67 -15.76 0.02
C ALA A 33 1.19 -16.19 -0.08
N ARG A 34 0.90 -17.47 0.16
CA ARG A 34 -0.47 -18.00 0.23
C ARG A 34 -1.35 -17.24 1.23
N LYS A 35 -0.88 -17.08 2.47
CA LYS A 35 -1.61 -16.35 3.52
C LYS A 35 -1.87 -14.90 3.14
N ARG A 36 -0.88 -14.23 2.54
CA ARG A 36 -1.02 -12.85 2.05
C ARG A 36 -2.07 -12.76 0.94
N GLN A 37 -2.07 -13.68 -0.03
CA GLN A 37 -3.08 -13.70 -1.09
C GLN A 37 -4.48 -13.89 -0.50
N TRP A 38 -4.64 -14.87 0.40
CA TRP A 38 -5.91 -15.11 1.09
C TRP A 38 -6.39 -13.87 1.86
N GLN A 39 -5.49 -13.20 2.60
CA GLN A 39 -5.85 -12.00 3.36
C GLN A 39 -6.28 -10.85 2.43
N ARG A 40 -5.57 -10.63 1.32
CA ARG A 40 -5.95 -9.61 0.34
C ARG A 40 -7.32 -9.89 -0.25
N GLU A 41 -7.57 -11.14 -0.64
CA GLU A 41 -8.86 -11.53 -1.21
C GLU A 41 -9.97 -11.34 -0.18
N LYS A 42 -9.76 -11.79 1.06
CA LYS A 42 -10.71 -11.57 2.14
C LYS A 42 -11.01 -10.10 2.38
N LEU A 43 -9.99 -9.24 2.47
CA LEU A 43 -10.21 -7.80 2.62
C LEU A 43 -10.94 -7.15 1.43
N ARG A 44 -10.86 -7.75 0.24
CA ARG A 44 -11.53 -7.27 -0.98
C ARG A 44 -12.99 -7.70 -1.04
N THR A 45 -13.28 -8.95 -0.68
CA THR A 45 -14.60 -9.55 -0.90
C THR A 45 -15.52 -9.50 0.32
N ASP A 46 -14.96 -9.34 1.52
CA ASP A 46 -15.65 -9.53 2.80
C ASP A 46 -15.61 -8.22 3.60
N SER A 47 -16.68 -7.43 3.52
CA SER A 47 -16.80 -6.13 4.20
C SER A 47 -16.77 -6.28 5.71
N ASP A 48 -17.46 -7.29 6.24
CA ASP A 48 -17.57 -7.54 7.67
C ASP A 48 -16.21 -7.94 8.25
N TYR A 49 -15.44 -8.74 7.52
CA TYR A 49 -14.06 -9.06 7.90
C TYR A 49 -13.19 -7.80 7.98
N ARG A 50 -13.35 -6.86 7.04
CA ARG A 50 -12.59 -5.60 7.01
C ARG A 50 -12.98 -4.68 8.17
N ASP A 51 -14.27 -4.54 8.45
CA ASP A 51 -14.76 -3.68 9.53
C ASP A 51 -14.39 -4.26 10.90
N ASN A 52 -14.51 -5.57 11.09
CA ASN A 52 -14.08 -6.24 12.31
C ASN A 52 -12.57 -6.09 12.56
N GLN A 53 -11.72 -6.17 11.51
CA GLN A 53 -10.29 -5.89 11.66
C GLN A 53 -10.03 -4.46 12.13
N ARG A 54 -10.72 -3.48 11.55
CA ARG A 54 -10.58 -2.07 11.94
C ARG A 54 -11.01 -1.85 13.38
N ASP A 55 -12.12 -2.42 13.79
CA ASP A 55 -12.68 -2.21 15.12
C ASP A 55 -11.85 -2.93 16.19
N ALA A 56 -11.35 -4.13 15.89
CA ALA A 56 -10.37 -4.82 16.74
C ALA A 56 -9.08 -4.01 16.88
N GLN A 57 -8.57 -3.41 15.81
CA GLN A 57 -7.39 -2.55 15.86
C GLN A 57 -7.63 -1.30 16.72
N ARG A 58 -8.78 -0.64 16.56
CA ARG A 58 -9.17 0.52 17.37
C ARG A 58 -9.30 0.16 18.85
N ALA A 59 -9.97 -0.94 19.16
CA ALA A 59 -10.12 -1.43 20.53
C ALA A 59 -8.75 -1.73 21.15
N TRP A 60 -7.87 -2.40 20.41
CA TRP A 60 -6.52 -2.68 20.89
C TRP A 60 -5.70 -1.41 21.14
N LEU A 61 -5.75 -0.42 20.23
CA LEU A 61 -5.06 0.86 20.41
C LEU A 61 -5.61 1.66 21.59
N SER A 62 -6.93 1.64 21.80
CA SER A 62 -7.57 2.30 22.93
C SER A 62 -7.16 1.68 24.26
N GLN A 63 -6.95 0.36 24.30
CA GLN A 63 -6.50 -0.37 25.50
C GLN A 63 -4.99 -0.25 25.71
N ASN A 64 -4.22 0.06 24.66
CA ASN A 64 -2.75 0.06 24.68
C ASN A 64 -2.17 1.39 24.15
N PRO A 65 -2.53 2.55 24.72
CA PRO A 65 -2.15 3.86 24.18
C PRO A 65 -0.63 4.08 24.17
N ASP A 66 0.08 3.55 25.17
CA ASP A 66 1.52 3.75 25.31
C ASP A 66 2.37 2.66 24.66
N TYR A 67 1.76 1.62 24.08
CA TYR A 67 2.49 0.46 23.56
C TYR A 67 3.59 0.86 22.58
N TRP A 68 3.30 1.73 21.60
CA TRP A 68 4.30 2.12 20.62
C TRP A 68 5.43 2.97 21.20
N ARG A 69 5.15 3.74 22.26
CA ARG A 69 6.18 4.51 22.97
C ARG A 69 7.10 3.54 23.72
N GLN A 70 6.51 2.59 24.43
CA GLN A 70 7.24 1.55 25.17
C GLN A 70 8.08 0.68 24.23
N TYR A 71 7.46 0.16 23.17
CA TYR A 71 8.12 -0.69 22.19
C TYR A 71 9.35 -0.03 21.57
N ARG A 72 9.25 1.27 21.19
CA ARG A 72 10.39 2.03 20.67
C ARG A 72 11.48 2.29 21.69
N ARG A 73 11.13 2.48 22.97
CA ARG A 73 12.10 2.63 24.05
C ARG A 73 12.90 1.33 24.24
N ASP A 74 12.21 0.19 24.18
CA ASP A 74 12.82 -1.12 24.43
C ASP A 74 13.56 -1.67 23.21
N HIS A 75 13.27 -1.15 22.01
CA HIS A 75 13.90 -1.56 20.75
C HIS A 75 14.56 -0.36 20.03
N PRO A 76 15.64 0.21 20.59
CA PRO A 76 16.29 1.38 20.01
C PRO A 76 16.86 1.10 18.61
N ASP A 77 17.31 -0.14 18.35
CA ASP A 77 17.84 -0.56 17.04
C ASP A 77 16.80 -0.53 15.92
N TYR A 78 15.54 -0.77 16.26
CA TYR A 78 14.42 -0.62 15.32
C TYR A 78 14.27 0.85 14.88
N VAL A 79 14.46 1.79 15.81
CA VAL A 79 14.33 3.23 15.55
C VAL A 79 15.53 3.76 14.74
N THR A 80 16.75 3.34 15.08
CA THR A 80 17.98 3.78 14.40
C THR A 80 18.04 3.24 12.98
N SER A 81 17.73 1.95 12.77
CA SER A 81 17.71 1.31 11.45
C SER A 81 16.63 1.90 10.54
N GLY A 82 15.46 2.23 11.09
CA GLY A 82 14.39 2.91 10.35
C GLY A 82 14.82 4.30 9.85
N ARG A 83 15.49 5.08 10.70
CA ARG A 83 16.00 6.42 10.35
C ARG A 83 17.13 6.38 9.33
N ALA A 84 18.07 5.44 9.47
CA ALA A 84 19.15 5.26 8.49
C ALA A 84 18.60 4.90 7.10
N ARG A 85 17.61 4.01 7.04
CA ARG A 85 16.97 3.59 5.79
C ARG A 85 16.15 4.71 5.12
N GLN A 86 15.56 5.61 5.91
CA GLN A 86 14.89 6.80 5.38
C GLN A 86 15.87 7.89 4.93
N ARG A 87 17.00 8.08 5.61
CA ARG A 87 18.03 9.07 5.24
C ARG A 87 18.82 8.70 3.98
N GLY A 88 18.93 7.40 3.67
CA GLY A 88 19.57 6.90 2.46
C GLY A 88 18.67 6.92 1.21
N GLN A 89 17.38 7.24 1.34
CA GLN A 89 16.51 7.47 0.18
C GLN A 89 16.56 8.95 -0.19
N PRO A 90 17.11 9.32 -1.37
CA PRO A 90 16.93 10.67 -1.86
C PRO A 90 15.43 10.91 -2.01
N PHE A 91 14.96 12.06 -1.52
CA PHE A 91 13.56 12.51 -1.52
C PHE A 91 12.94 12.64 -2.92
N ALA A 92 13.68 12.27 -3.97
CA ALA A 92 13.25 12.29 -5.35
C ALA A 92 12.86 10.87 -5.80
N ALA A 93 11.61 10.73 -6.25
CA ALA A 93 11.04 9.55 -6.93
C ALA A 93 10.41 8.42 -6.08
N SER A 94 9.77 8.74 -4.95
CA SER A 94 8.72 7.84 -4.41
C SER A 94 7.37 8.53 -4.29
N ALA A 95 6.73 8.78 -5.43
CA ALA A 95 5.31 9.10 -5.51
C ALA A 95 4.40 7.98 -4.93
N SER A 96 4.97 6.86 -4.46
CA SER A 96 4.21 5.72 -3.89
C SER A 96 4.46 5.46 -2.40
N VAL A 97 5.16 6.34 -1.67
CA VAL A 97 5.19 6.30 -0.19
C VAL A 97 4.18 7.31 0.35
N ALA A 98 2.99 7.33 -0.25
CA ALA A 98 1.83 7.89 0.41
C ALA A 98 1.35 6.86 1.43
N LYS A 99 1.08 7.31 2.66
CA LYS A 99 0.06 6.62 3.47
C LYS A 99 -1.22 6.57 2.60
N MET A 100 -1.97 5.48 2.71
CA MET A 100 -3.13 5.12 1.87
C MET A 100 -4.15 6.26 1.64
N ASP A 101 -4.08 7.31 2.43
CA ASP A 101 -4.97 8.45 2.60
C ASP A 101 -4.41 9.79 2.05
N VAL A 102 -3.24 9.82 1.40
CA VAL A 102 -2.67 11.05 0.81
C VAL A 102 -2.73 11.02 -0.71
N CYS A 103 -3.74 11.66 -1.30
CA CYS A 103 -3.74 12.04 -2.70
C CYS A 103 -2.73 13.18 -2.90
N ILE A 104 -1.67 12.95 -3.70
CA ILE A 104 -0.72 14.00 -4.12
C ILE A 104 -1.34 14.85 -5.27
N ALA A 105 -2.65 15.04 -5.27
CA ALA A 105 -3.27 16.04 -6.12
C ALA A 105 -3.06 17.39 -5.45
N LEU A 106 -2.16 18.20 -5.98
CA LEU A 106 -2.05 19.59 -5.56
C LEU A 106 -3.41 20.26 -5.79
N SER A 107 -3.85 21.13 -4.87
CA SER A 107 -5.06 21.92 -5.10
C SER A 107 -4.86 22.80 -6.33
N GLY A 108 -5.74 22.70 -7.33
CA GLY A 108 -5.60 23.43 -8.60
C GLY A 108 -6.69 23.10 -9.60
N VAL A 109 -6.72 23.88 -10.69
CA VAL A 109 -7.61 23.64 -11.83
C VAL A 109 -6.89 22.72 -12.81
N TYR A 110 -7.58 21.67 -13.26
CA TYR A 110 -7.05 20.68 -14.19
C TYR A 110 -7.91 20.65 -15.45
N ARG A 111 -7.26 20.46 -16.60
CA ARG A 111 -7.91 20.16 -17.87
C ARG A 111 -7.93 18.65 -18.08
N LEU A 112 -9.08 18.12 -18.45
CA LEU A 112 -9.26 16.73 -18.88
C LEU A 112 -9.32 16.71 -20.40
N THR A 113 -8.34 16.08 -21.04
CA THR A 113 -8.31 15.90 -22.49
C THR A 113 -8.60 14.43 -22.82
N PRO A 114 -9.66 14.10 -23.57
CA PRO A 114 -9.93 12.72 -23.94
C PRO A 114 -8.83 12.20 -24.87
N ILE A 115 -8.24 11.06 -24.50
CA ILE A 115 -7.32 10.33 -25.36
C ILE A 115 -8.19 9.42 -26.21
N SER A 116 -8.30 9.69 -27.50
CA SER A 116 -9.02 8.83 -28.43
C SER A 116 -8.40 7.43 -28.40
N GLN A 117 -9.14 6.47 -27.86
CA GLN A 117 -8.74 5.06 -27.89
C GLN A 117 -8.74 4.58 -29.35
N PRO A 118 -7.78 3.72 -29.78
CA PRO A 118 -7.93 3.00 -31.03
C PRO A 118 -9.17 2.11 -30.96
N ALA A 119 -9.94 2.09 -32.04
CA ALA A 119 -11.23 1.40 -32.13
C ALA A 119 -11.11 -0.07 -31.68
N GLY A 120 -11.85 -0.45 -30.64
CA GLY A 120 -12.00 -1.84 -30.22
C GLY A 120 -12.07 -2.15 -28.72
N ALA A 121 -12.07 -1.15 -27.83
CA ALA A 121 -12.15 -1.39 -26.38
C ALA A 121 -13.51 -0.97 -25.77
N SER A 122 -13.98 -1.82 -24.84
CA SER A 122 -15.24 -1.83 -24.09
C SER A 122 -15.82 -0.47 -23.65
N THR A 123 -17.15 -0.36 -23.74
CA THR A 123 -18.02 0.83 -23.75
C THR A 123 -18.09 1.71 -22.49
N ASP A 124 -17.45 1.39 -21.35
CA ASP A 124 -17.73 2.11 -20.09
C ASP A 124 -16.52 2.77 -19.41
N SER A 125 -15.43 3.05 -20.13
CA SER A 125 -14.26 3.72 -19.52
C SER A 125 -13.53 4.63 -20.50
N TRP A 126 -13.51 5.93 -20.19
CA TRP A 126 -12.83 6.97 -20.96
C TRP A 126 -11.42 7.18 -20.41
N LEU A 127 -10.40 7.08 -21.27
CA LEU A 127 -9.04 7.50 -20.93
C LEU A 127 -8.94 9.01 -21.13
N VAL A 128 -8.51 9.71 -20.08
CA VAL A 128 -8.28 11.16 -20.11
C VAL A 128 -6.86 11.47 -19.66
N GLU A 129 -6.22 12.36 -20.40
CA GLU A 129 -5.01 13.04 -19.93
C GLU A 129 -5.44 14.17 -18.99
N ILE A 130 -4.82 14.23 -17.81
CA ILE A 130 -5.07 15.28 -16.81
C ILE A 130 -3.87 16.22 -16.80
N THR A 131 -4.06 17.45 -17.27
CA THR A 131 -3.01 18.49 -17.31
C THR A 131 -3.34 19.61 -16.33
N PRO A 132 -2.44 19.98 -15.40
CA PRO A 132 -2.67 21.14 -14.53
C PRO A 132 -2.71 22.43 -15.36
N LEU A 133 -3.76 23.23 -15.20
CA LEU A 133 -3.81 24.58 -15.72
C LEU A 133 -3.10 25.49 -14.70
N CYS A 134 -1.87 25.87 -15.01
CA CYS A 134 -1.18 26.89 -14.24
C CYS A 134 -1.82 28.25 -14.55
N GLU A 135 -2.79 28.66 -13.73
CA GLU A 135 -3.07 30.09 -13.63
C GLU A 135 -1.91 30.71 -12.88
N THR A 136 -1.09 31.46 -13.59
CA THR A 136 0.01 32.24 -13.03
C THR A 136 -0.50 33.09 -11.89
N CYS A 137 -0.22 32.70 -10.65
CA CYS A 137 -0.29 33.62 -9.52
C CYS A 137 1.11 33.73 -8.92
N PRO A 138 1.81 34.87 -9.10
CA PRO A 138 3.06 35.09 -8.40
C PRO A 138 2.74 35.09 -6.90
N ARG A 139 3.29 34.10 -6.19
CA ARG A 139 3.28 34.06 -4.72
C ARG A 139 3.81 35.40 -4.21
N LYS A 140 2.94 36.26 -3.70
CA LYS A 140 3.37 37.34 -2.81
C LYS A 140 3.99 36.67 -1.59
N MET A 141 5.32 36.74 -1.50
CA MET A 141 6.00 36.51 -0.24
C MET A 141 5.74 37.74 0.62
N ASP A 142 4.78 37.65 1.55
CA ASP A 142 4.77 38.58 2.66
C ASP A 142 5.87 38.18 3.64
N VAL A 143 7.00 38.87 3.47
CA VAL A 143 8.03 39.05 4.48
C VAL A 143 7.38 39.80 5.66
N CYS A 144 6.92 39.07 6.68
CA CYS A 144 6.68 39.68 7.98
C CYS A 144 7.96 39.62 8.80
N LYS A 145 8.66 40.77 8.79
CA LYS A 145 9.79 41.10 9.64
C LYS A 145 9.42 40.91 11.12
N GLU A 146 10.35 40.31 11.88
CA GLU A 146 10.43 40.48 13.32
C GLU A 146 10.43 41.97 13.70
N ARG A 147 9.81 42.29 14.83
CA ARG A 147 10.19 43.46 15.63
C ARG A 147 9.77 43.28 17.09
N THR A 148 10.82 43.01 17.89
CA THR A 148 11.12 43.46 19.27
C THR A 148 10.12 43.18 20.38
#